data_AF-A0A914DH64-F1
#
_entry.id   AF-A0A914DH64-F1
#
_cell.length_a   1.000
_cell.length_b   1.000
_cell.length_c   1.000
_cell.angle_alpha   90.00
_cell.angle_beta   90.00
_cell.angle_gamma   90.00
#
_symmetry.space_group_name_H-M   'P 1'
#
loop_
_entity.id
_entity.type
_entity.pdbx_description
1 polymer ?
#
loop_
_entity_poly.entity_id
_entity_poly.type
_entity_poly.pdbx_seq_one_letter_code
_entity_poly.pdbx_strand_id
1 'polypeptide(L)'
;MENVVVKLCDNDRKAYDVTRIAPQLYIIHDCNNFSDCLRIVSIKIPKQVILLDITPTPYFDVDEIELSKEYDGETKDCINFKHIK
;
A
#
# COMPACT_ATOMS: atom_id res chain seq x y z
N MET A 1 3.59 -16.35 -6.20
CA MET A 1 2.95 -15.49 -5.19
C MET A 1 4.06 -14.80 -4.44
N GLU A 2 4.20 -13.48 -4.62
CA GLU A 2 5.20 -12.68 -3.91
C GLU A 2 4.50 -11.93 -2.79
N ASN A 3 4.92 -12.17 -1.54
CA ASN A 3 4.37 -11.50 -0.38
C ASN A 3 5.03 -10.12 -0.25
N VAL A 4 4.23 -9.04 -0.30
CA VAL A 4 4.73 -7.70 -0.03
C VAL A 4 4.87 -7.51 1.48
N VAL A 5 6.09 -7.73 2.00
CA VAL A 5 6.39 -7.49 3.42
C VAL A 5 6.76 -6.02 3.59
N VAL A 6 5.81 -5.20 4.06
CA VAL A 6 6.08 -3.81 4.45
C VAL A 6 6.82 -3.84 5.80
N LYS A 7 8.16 -3.83 5.77
CA LYS A 7 8.98 -3.58 6.96
C LYS A 7 9.11 -2.08 7.17
N LEU A 8 8.44 -1.57 8.20
CA LEU A 8 8.73 -0.23 8.70
C LEU A 8 10.05 -0.31 9.48
N CYS A 9 11.15 0.17 8.89
CA CYS A 9 12.42 0.32 9.60
C CYS A 9 12.46 1.72 10.23
N ASP A 10 12.46 1.81 11.57
CA ASP A 10 12.86 3.03 12.26
C ASP A 10 14.28 2.82 12.81
N ASN A 11 15.22 3.64 12.33
CA ASN A 11 16.64 3.57 12.70
C ASN A 11 17.06 4.75 13.58
N ASP A 12 16.12 5.62 13.97
CA ASP A 12 16.37 6.78 14.79
C ASP A 12 15.75 6.62 16.18
N ARG A 13 16.58 6.77 17.22
CA ARG A 13 16.22 6.72 18.65
C ARG A 13 15.37 7.92 19.10
N LYS A 14 14.28 8.22 18.41
CA LYS A 14 13.19 9.02 18.95
C LYS A 14 12.00 8.10 19.01
N ALA A 15 11.42 7.94 20.20
CA ALA A 15 10.10 7.33 20.36
C ALA A 15 9.08 8.16 19.59
N TYR A 16 9.04 7.98 18.26
CA TYR A 16 7.94 8.42 17.44
C TYR A 16 6.76 7.55 17.88
N ASP A 17 5.67 8.19 18.24
CA ASP A 17 4.43 7.54 18.64
C ASP A 17 3.93 6.73 17.43
N VAL A 18 4.43 5.51 17.23
CA VAL A 18 4.09 4.65 16.09
C VAL A 18 2.59 4.32 16.06
N THR A 19 1.89 4.48 17.18
CA THR A 19 0.43 4.49 17.29
C THR A 19 -0.24 5.61 16.48
N ARG A 20 0.50 6.66 16.08
CA ARG A 20 0.04 7.71 15.16
C ARG A 20 0.22 7.34 13.69
N ILE A 21 1.04 6.35 13.37
CA ILE A 21 1.27 5.94 11.98
C ILE A 21 -0.01 5.26 11.49
N ALA A 22 -0.48 5.67 10.32
CA ALA A 22 -1.64 5.11 9.62
C ALA A 22 -1.17 4.70 8.22
N PRO A 23 -0.57 3.50 8.08
CA PRO A 23 -0.02 3.07 6.81
C PRO A 23 -1.15 2.77 5.82
N GLN A 24 -0.85 2.98 4.55
CA GLN A 24 -1.79 2.78 3.45
C GLN A 24 -1.04 2.18 2.28
N LEU A 25 -1.58 1.10 1.72
CA LEU A 25 -1.06 0.45 0.54
C LEU A 25 -1.71 1.08 -0.69
N TYR A 26 -0.90 1.56 -1.61
CA TYR A 26 -1.35 2.05 -2.92
C TYR A 26 -0.88 1.06 -3.98
N ILE A 27 -1.82 0.49 -4.73
CA ILE A 27 -1.56 -0.38 -5.87
C ILE A 27 -1.82 0.46 -7.12
N ILE A 28 -0.76 0.75 -7.87
CA ILE A 28 -0.81 1.52 -9.10
C ILE A 28 -0.73 0.53 -10.27
N HIS A 29 -1.72 0.53 -11.17
CA HIS A 29 -1.80 -0.45 -12.25
C HIS A 29 -2.50 0.10 -13.51
N ASP A 30 -2.36 -0.62 -14.62
CA ASP A 30 -3.02 -0.36 -15.91
C ASP A 30 -3.84 -1.56 -16.40
N CYS A 31 -4.13 -2.53 -15.53
CA CYS A 31 -4.89 -3.73 -15.88
C CYS A 31 -6.23 -3.40 -16.55
N ASN A 32 -6.44 -3.97 -17.75
CA ASN A 32 -7.60 -3.73 -18.61
C ASN A 32 -7.92 -2.23 -18.85
N ASN A 33 -6.89 -1.38 -18.79
CA ASN A 33 -7.04 0.05 -18.99
C ASN A 33 -6.45 0.46 -20.35
N PHE A 34 -7.28 1.04 -21.20
CA PHE A 34 -6.88 1.51 -22.54
C PHE A 34 -6.51 2.99 -22.57
N SER A 35 -6.46 3.66 -21.40
CA SER A 35 -6.11 5.07 -21.31
C SER A 35 -4.66 5.27 -20.89
N ASP A 36 -4.10 6.43 -21.22
CA ASP A 36 -2.80 6.91 -20.73
C ASP A 36 -2.88 7.36 -19.26
N CYS A 37 -3.58 6.62 -18.40
CA CYS A 37 -3.69 6.93 -16.98
C CYS A 37 -3.49 5.64 -16.18
N LEU A 38 -2.79 5.72 -15.06
CA LEU A 38 -2.71 4.62 -14.12
C LEU A 38 -3.90 4.70 -13.17
N ARG A 39 -4.43 3.53 -12.83
CA ARG A 39 -5.47 3.35 -11.83
C ARG A 39 -4.79 3.10 -10.48
N ILE A 40 -5.37 3.66 -9.41
CA ILE A 40 -4.82 3.60 -8.06
C ILE A 40 -5.89 3.04 -7.12
N VAL A 41 -5.67 1.80 -6.68
CA VAL A 41 -6.43 1.16 -5.62
C VAL A 41 -5.73 1.42 -4.30
N SER A 42 -6.51 1.82 -3.28
CA SER A 42 -5.95 2.17 -1.97
C SER A 42 -6.55 1.34 -0.85
N ILE A 43 -5.68 0.70 -0.07
CA ILE A 43 -6.06 -0.21 1.00
C ILE A 43 -5.52 0.37 2.31
N LYS A 44 -6.43 0.67 3.23
CA LYS A 44 -6.08 1.13 4.57
C LYS A 44 -5.59 -0.05 5.38
N ILE A 45 -4.35 0.04 5.87
CA ILE A 45 -3.81 -0.98 6.76
C ILE A 45 -4.27 -0.66 8.19
N PRO A 46 -4.96 -1.58 8.88
CA PRO A 46 -5.45 -1.35 10.23
C PRO A 46 -4.30 -1.06 11.20
N LYS A 47 -4.43 -0.06 12.08
CA LYS A 47 -3.39 0.28 13.06
C LYS A 47 -3.04 -0.87 14.01
N GLN A 48 -3.98 -1.79 14.21
CA GLN A 48 -3.84 -2.94 15.11
C GLN A 48 -2.74 -3.91 14.67
N VAL A 49 -2.34 -3.88 13.39
CA VAL A 49 -1.26 -4.74 12.87
C VAL A 49 0.12 -4.07 12.95
N ILE A 50 0.20 -2.82 13.41
CA ILE A 50 1.46 -2.09 13.59
C ILE A 50 2.03 -2.49 14.95
N LEU A 51 3.15 -3.18 14.94
CA LEU A 51 3.86 -3.58 16.15
C LEU A 51 5.07 -2.70 16.41
N LEU A 52 5.27 -2.37 17.68
CA LEU A 52 6.46 -1.69 18.22
C LEU A 52 7.64 -2.65 18.39
N ASP A 53 7.34 -3.92 18.64
CA ASP A 53 8.33 -4.92 19.02
C ASP A 53 8.71 -5.81 17.84
N ILE A 54 9.98 -6.23 17.83
CA ILE A 54 10.63 -7.12 16.86
C ILE A 54 10.09 -8.55 16.85
N THR A 55 9.06 -8.86 17.65
CA THR A 55 8.43 -10.19 17.65
C THR A 55 7.55 -10.32 16.41
N PRO A 56 7.83 -11.28 15.50
CA PRO A 56 7.13 -11.36 14.23
C PRO A 56 5.74 -11.96 14.44
N THR A 57 4.71 -11.13 14.58
CA THR A 57 3.30 -11.30 14.10
C THR A 57 2.34 -10.40 14.90
N PRO A 58 1.42 -9.69 14.23
CA PRO A 58 0.60 -10.21 13.13
C PRO A 58 0.98 -9.71 11.73
N TYR A 59 0.77 -10.55 10.73
CA TYR A 59 0.75 -10.16 9.32
C TYR A 59 -0.64 -9.61 8.97
N PHE A 60 -0.69 -8.62 8.08
CA PHE A 60 -1.93 -8.18 7.47
C PHE A 60 -1.99 -8.76 6.06
N ASP A 61 -2.88 -9.72 5.86
CA ASP A 61 -3.20 -10.25 4.53
C ASP A 61 -4.26 -9.35 3.88
N VAL A 62 -4.00 -8.97 2.63
CA VAL A 62 -4.91 -8.14 1.81
C VAL A 62 -5.76 -8.99 0.86
N ASP A 63 -5.68 -10.32 1.00
CA ASP A 63 -6.30 -11.31 0.14
C ASP A 63 -5.92 -11.15 -1.34
N GLU A 64 -6.59 -11.89 -2.20
CA GLU A 64 -6.46 -11.76 -3.65
C GLU A 64 -7.30 -10.58 -4.17
N ILE A 65 -6.65 -9.68 -4.91
CA ILE A 65 -7.29 -8.48 -5.46
C ILE A 65 -7.28 -8.56 -6.99
N GLU A 66 -8.48 -8.54 -7.59
CA GLU A 66 -8.63 -8.51 -9.04
C GLU A 66 -8.57 -7.07 -9.56
N LEU A 67 -7.41 -6.65 -10.04
CA LEU A 67 -7.14 -5.26 -10.47
C LEU A 67 -7.85 -4.85 -11.76
N SER A 68 -8.51 -5.77 -12.47
CA SER A 68 -9.30 -5.43 -13.66
C SER A 68 -10.68 -4.84 -13.31
N LYS A 69 -11.19 -5.07 -12.09
CA LYS A 69 -12.49 -4.56 -11.61
C LYS A 69 -12.39 -3.10 -11.17
N GLU A 70 -13.49 -2.37 -11.21
CA GLU A 70 -13.60 -1.03 -10.60
C GLU A 70 -13.88 -1.14 -9.10
N TYR A 71 -13.15 -0.36 -8.29
CA TYR A 71 -13.33 -0.31 -6.84
C TYR A 71 -13.82 1.06 -6.40
N ASP A 72 -14.70 1.10 -5.40
CA ASP A 72 -15.17 2.36 -4.83
C ASP A 72 -14.01 3.16 -4.23
N GLY A 73 -13.90 4.43 -4.62
CA GLY A 73 -12.83 5.32 -4.16
C GLY A 73 -11.49 5.13 -4.87
N GLU A 74 -11.44 4.30 -5.91
CA GLU A 74 -10.31 4.23 -6.84
C GLU A 74 -10.07 5.58 -7.53
N THR A 75 -8.81 5.96 -7.67
CA THR A 75 -8.42 7.20 -8.36
C THR A 75 -7.61 6.89 -9.62
N LYS A 76 -7.46 7.90 -10.48
CA LYS A 76 -6.66 7.80 -11.70
C LYS A 76 -5.56 8.87 -11.67
N ASP A 77 -4.34 8.47 -12.00
CA ASP A 77 -3.22 9.37 -12.20
C ASP A 77 -2.83 9.39 -13.68
N CYS A 78 -3.05 10.53 -14.32
CA CYS A 78 -2.78 10.77 -15.74
C CYS A 78 -1.55 11.67 -15.95
N ILE A 79 -0.88 12.12 -14.87
CA ILE A 79 0.14 13.16 -14.94
C ILE A 79 1.51 12.57 -14.53
N ASN A 80 2.30 12.21 -15.55
CA ASN A 80 3.72 11.78 -15.55
C ASN A 80 4.04 10.29 -15.71
N PHE A 81 3.87 9.79 -16.93
CA PHE A 81 4.53 8.56 -17.41
C PHE A 81 6.02 8.75 -17.79
N LYS A 82 6.58 9.96 -17.67
CA LYS A 82 7.93 10.25 -18.18
C LYS A 82 9.08 9.93 -17.22
N HIS A 83 8.84 9.60 -15.96
CA HIS A 83 9.92 9.50 -14.96
C HIS A 83 9.95 8.22 -14.12
N ILE A 84 9.10 7.24 -14.39
CA ILE A 84 9.13 5.95 -13.71
C ILE A 84 9.55 4.89 -14.74
N LYS A 85 10.86 4.78 -14.95
CA LYS A 85 11.53 3.67 -15.63
C LYS A 85 12.50 3.03 -14.65
#